data_AF-A0AAU9Y5B6-F1
#
_entry.id   AF-A0AAU9Y5B6-F1
#
_cell.length_a   1.000
_cell.length_b   1.000
_cell.length_c   1.000
_cell.angle_alpha   90.00
_cell.angle_beta   90.00
_cell.angle_gamma   90.00
#
_symmetry.space_group_name_H-M   'P 1'
#
loop_
_entity.id
_entity.type
_entity.pdbx_description
1 polymer ?
#
loop_
_entity_poly.entity_id
_entity_poly.type
_entity_poly.pdbx_seq_one_letter_code
_entity_poly.pdbx_strand_id
1 'polypeptide(L)'
;MKLLDNESSSGLLDLSPDVLRGLHDKHPEAAYIAEESLLHGPVDYIQPNVYDLIDEEMIYNSASKTKGSAGPSGMDSELYRRIMCSKNCKTEGKILREEIRSDMIDMFTRNLLKKSYHPFFLEAFTSCRLIPLDKNPGIRQMGVGEVLRRIVGKTVGGFLKEEIREAASPLHVCAGHNAGAEAAIHAMSQVFEEEGTDGILLIDASNAFKQMNRSADSHSIQITCKEMALYVINTCRSPSRLFICGGGEILSQEGTTQGDPLAMP
;
A
#
# COMPACT_ATOMS: atom_id res chain seq x y z
N MET A 1 -18.44 20.24 15.05
CA MET A 1 -17.95 20.51 16.41
C MET A 1 -16.56 19.89 16.52
N LYS A 2 -15.49 20.66 16.26
CA LYS A 2 -14.11 20.25 16.59
C LYS A 2 -13.87 20.78 18.01
N LEU A 3 -13.95 19.90 19.01
CA LEU A 3 -13.57 20.25 20.37
C LEU A 3 -12.05 20.16 20.50
N LEU A 4 -11.44 21.32 20.77
CA LEU A 4 -10.28 21.61 21.62
C LEU A 4 -9.22 20.50 21.75
N ASP A 5 -8.09 20.69 21.09
CA ASP A 5 -6.78 20.44 21.72
C ASP A 5 -6.03 21.78 21.73
N ASN A 6 -5.81 22.31 22.93
CA ASN A 6 -5.06 23.54 23.20
C ASN A 6 -3.53 23.31 23.20
N GLU A 7 -3.08 22.13 22.77
CA GLU A 7 -1.70 21.86 22.40
C GLU A 7 -1.71 21.11 21.07
N SER A 8 -1.70 21.85 19.96
CA SER A 8 -1.54 21.25 18.64
C SER A 8 -0.08 20.80 18.46
N SER A 9 0.34 19.76 19.21
CA SER A 9 1.47 18.97 18.74
C SER A 9 1.03 18.38 17.41
N SER A 10 1.79 18.60 16.35
CA SER A 10 1.43 18.15 14.99
C SER A 10 1.36 16.62 14.84
N GLY A 11 1.50 15.87 15.95
CA GLY A 11 1.75 14.43 15.98
C GLY A 11 3.08 14.04 15.33
N LEU A 12 3.83 15.00 14.75
CA LEU A 12 5.13 14.83 14.13
C LEU A 12 6.21 14.99 15.19
N LEU A 13 7.16 14.06 15.19
CA LEU A 13 8.33 14.12 16.04
C LEU A 13 9.43 14.94 15.37
N ASP A 14 10.17 15.72 16.17
CA ASP A 14 11.39 16.38 15.70
C ASP A 14 12.47 15.36 15.35
N LEU A 15 13.32 15.68 14.37
CA LEU A 15 14.41 14.81 13.90
C LEU A 15 15.61 14.83 14.85
N SER A 16 15.40 14.37 16.09
CA SER A 16 16.50 14.10 17.01
C SER A 16 17.30 12.85 16.57
N PRO A 17 18.55 12.68 17.04
CA PRO A 17 19.32 11.47 16.79
C PRO A 17 18.61 10.18 17.22
N ASP A 18 17.82 10.22 18.30
CA ASP A 18 17.01 9.09 18.77
C ASP A 18 15.87 8.75 17.79
N VAL A 19 15.21 9.77 17.24
CA VAL A 19 14.14 9.58 16.26
C VAL A 19 14.70 9.01 14.96
N LEU A 20 15.85 9.50 14.49
CA LEU A 20 16.52 8.96 13.31
C LEU A 20 16.96 7.51 13.51
N ARG A 21 17.55 7.17 14.66
CA ARG A 21 17.88 5.78 15.00
C ARG A 21 16.63 4.91 15.01
N GLY A 22 15.57 5.34 15.69
CA GLY A 22 14.33 4.60 15.74
C GLY A 22 13.66 4.44 14.38
N LEU A 23 13.81 5.39 13.45
CA LEU A 23 13.39 5.22 12.06
C LEU A 23 14.22 4.16 11.34
N HIS A 24 15.56 4.15 11.52
CA HIS A 24 16.43 3.11 10.95
C HIS A 24 16.08 1.72 11.50
N ASP A 25 15.88 1.57 12.80
CA ASP A 25 15.52 0.29 13.45
C ASP A 25 14.18 -0.28 12.94
N LYS A 26 13.30 0.59 12.44
CA LYS A 26 12.03 0.18 11.83
C LYS A 26 12.15 -0.31 10.39
N HIS A 27 13.31 -0.14 9.73
CA HIS A 27 13.55 -0.53 8.35
C HIS A 27 14.70 -1.54 8.28
N PRO A 28 14.43 -2.84 8.53
CA PRO A 28 15.45 -3.87 8.48
C PRO A 28 15.97 -4.08 7.05
N GLU A 29 17.14 -4.70 6.96
CA GLU A 29 17.66 -5.24 5.72
C GLU A 29 16.81 -6.42 5.22
N ALA A 30 16.97 -6.78 3.94
CA ALA A 30 16.29 -7.92 3.36
C ALA A 30 16.64 -9.22 4.11
N ALA A 31 15.62 -9.94 4.55
CA ALA A 31 15.77 -11.22 5.23
C ALA A 31 15.85 -12.37 4.23
N TYR A 32 16.50 -13.47 4.64
CA TYR A 32 16.44 -14.71 3.90
C TYR A 32 15.00 -15.26 3.87
N ILE A 33 14.66 -15.92 2.77
CA ILE A 33 13.38 -16.61 2.65
C ILE A 33 13.42 -17.85 3.53
N ALA A 34 12.44 -17.97 4.42
CA ALA A 34 12.16 -19.21 5.15
C ALA A 34 11.33 -20.10 4.23
N GLU A 35 11.81 -21.31 3.91
CA GLU A 35 11.16 -22.19 2.93
C GLU A 35 9.74 -22.57 3.36
N GLU A 36 9.53 -22.75 4.66
CA GLU A 36 8.23 -23.00 5.30
C GLU A 36 7.23 -21.85 5.16
N SER A 37 7.68 -20.64 4.81
CA SER A 37 6.81 -19.47 4.59
C SER A 37 6.29 -19.36 3.15
N LEU A 38 6.81 -20.17 2.23
CA LEU A 38 6.39 -20.15 0.83
C LEU A 38 5.09 -20.93 0.66
N LEU A 39 4.12 -20.31 0.00
CA LEU A 39 2.92 -21.01 -0.44
C LEU A 39 3.24 -21.88 -1.64
N HIS A 40 2.61 -23.04 -1.74
CA HIS A 40 2.73 -23.93 -2.88
C HIS A 40 1.37 -24.06 -3.57
N GLY A 41 1.36 -23.91 -4.88
CA GLY A 41 0.13 -23.95 -5.68
C GLY A 41 0.42 -23.66 -7.15
N PRO A 42 -0.59 -23.78 -8.02
CA PRO A 42 -0.45 -23.40 -9.42
C PRO A 42 -0.21 -21.89 -9.52
N VAL A 43 0.80 -21.50 -10.32
CA VAL A 43 0.98 -20.12 -10.75
C VAL A 43 0.25 -19.97 -12.08
N ASP A 44 -0.94 -19.41 -12.01
CA ASP A 44 -1.80 -19.23 -13.18
C ASP A 44 -1.27 -18.12 -14.09
N TYR A 45 -1.49 -18.30 -15.39
CA TYR A 45 -1.27 -17.24 -16.35
C TYR A 45 -2.27 -16.10 -16.13
N ILE A 46 -1.76 -14.91 -15.84
CA ILE A 46 -2.56 -13.68 -15.77
C ILE A 46 -2.79 -13.21 -17.20
N GLN A 47 -4.02 -12.90 -17.58
CA GLN A 47 -4.24 -12.39 -18.93
C GLN A 47 -3.64 -10.97 -19.07
N PRO A 48 -2.96 -10.63 -20.18
CA PRO A 48 -2.38 -9.31 -20.36
C PRO A 48 -3.40 -8.18 -20.37
N ASN A 49 -4.69 -8.45 -20.49
CA ASN A 49 -5.75 -7.46 -20.57
C ASN A 49 -6.52 -7.30 -19.26
N VAL A 50 -6.07 -7.88 -18.14
CA VAL A 50 -6.79 -7.82 -16.84
C VAL A 50 -7.11 -6.38 -16.45
N TYR A 51 -6.19 -5.43 -16.67
CA TYR A 51 -6.41 -4.02 -16.34
C TYR A 51 -7.02 -3.19 -17.48
N ASP A 52 -7.29 -3.76 -18.66
CA ASP A 52 -7.84 -3.02 -19.80
C ASP A 52 -9.27 -2.52 -19.54
N LEU A 53 -9.97 -3.13 -18.57
CA LEU A 53 -11.29 -2.72 -18.12
C LEU A 53 -11.27 -1.48 -17.21
N ILE A 54 -10.10 -1.04 -16.75
CA ILE A 54 -9.99 0.22 -16.03
C ILE A 54 -10.20 1.36 -17.02
N ASP A 55 -11.24 2.14 -16.78
CA ASP A 55 -11.56 3.33 -17.56
C ASP A 55 -11.05 4.63 -16.93
N GLU A 56 -11.20 5.73 -17.66
CA GLU A 56 -10.83 7.07 -17.20
C GLU A 56 -11.67 7.57 -16.02
N GLU A 57 -12.92 7.13 -15.91
CA GLU A 57 -13.82 7.52 -14.83
C GLU A 57 -13.36 6.91 -13.48
N MET A 58 -12.83 5.70 -13.49
CA MET A 58 -12.21 5.07 -12.31
C MET A 58 -11.00 5.88 -11.82
N ILE A 59 -10.18 6.42 -12.74
CA ILE A 59 -9.06 7.32 -12.41
C ILE A 59 -9.59 8.63 -11.81
N TYR A 60 -10.62 9.22 -12.43
CA TYR A 60 -11.27 10.44 -11.91
C TYR A 60 -11.82 10.24 -10.49
N ASN A 61 -12.51 9.12 -10.26
CA ASN A 61 -13.07 8.77 -8.96
C ASN A 61 -11.98 8.54 -7.91
N SER A 62 -10.86 7.93 -8.29
CA SER A 62 -9.72 7.73 -7.40
C SER A 62 -9.00 9.05 -7.08
N ALA A 63 -8.80 9.90 -8.08
CA ALA A 63 -8.18 11.22 -7.93
C ALA A 63 -9.02 12.14 -7.02
N SER A 64 -10.33 12.23 -7.25
CA SER A 64 -11.24 13.06 -6.45
C SER A 64 -11.31 12.64 -4.98
N LYS A 65 -11.21 11.32 -4.70
CA LYS A 65 -11.17 10.76 -3.34
C LYS A 65 -9.78 10.75 -2.71
N THR A 66 -8.73 11.13 -3.46
CA THR A 66 -7.37 11.19 -2.92
C THR A 66 -7.17 12.47 -2.11
N LYS A 67 -6.70 12.29 -0.88
CA LYS A 67 -6.40 13.35 0.10
C LYS A 67 -4.99 13.13 0.65
N GLY A 68 -4.48 14.13 1.36
CA GLY A 68 -3.17 14.05 2.01
C GLY A 68 -2.10 14.91 1.32
N SER A 69 -0.97 15.00 2.01
CA SER A 69 0.16 15.84 1.65
C SER A 69 0.96 15.28 0.47
N ALA A 70 1.90 16.09 -0.02
CA ALA A 70 2.80 15.71 -1.08
C ALA A 70 3.74 14.56 -0.68
N GLY A 71 4.06 13.73 -1.68
CA GLY A 71 5.21 12.82 -1.64
C GLY A 71 6.52 13.56 -1.93
N PRO A 72 7.58 12.85 -2.37
CA PRO A 72 8.89 13.45 -2.68
C PRO A 72 8.85 14.61 -3.69
N SER A 73 7.97 14.56 -4.69
CA SER A 73 7.85 15.58 -5.75
C SER A 73 7.35 16.95 -5.28
N GLY A 74 6.75 17.03 -4.10
CA GLY A 74 6.13 18.26 -3.59
C GLY A 74 4.74 18.56 -4.13
N MET A 75 4.21 17.79 -5.10
CA MET A 75 2.82 17.93 -5.56
C MET A 75 1.85 17.23 -4.61
N ASP A 76 0.91 17.97 -4.04
CA ASP A 76 -0.08 17.44 -3.10
C ASP A 76 -1.39 17.00 -3.77
N SER A 77 -2.26 16.35 -2.98
CA SER A 77 -3.54 15.87 -3.48
C SER A 77 -4.48 16.98 -3.95
N GLU A 78 -4.35 18.20 -3.44
CA GLU A 78 -5.20 19.30 -3.85
C GLU A 78 -4.84 19.79 -5.25
N LEU A 79 -3.54 19.91 -5.54
CA LEU A 79 -3.07 20.27 -6.88
C LEU A 79 -3.50 19.22 -7.91
N TYR A 80 -3.32 17.93 -7.61
CA TYR A 80 -3.80 16.86 -8.50
C TYR A 80 -5.31 16.91 -8.71
N ARG A 81 -6.13 17.13 -7.67
CA ARG A 81 -7.59 17.30 -7.84
C ARG A 81 -7.94 18.52 -8.67
N ARG A 82 -7.20 19.63 -8.54
CA ARG A 82 -7.42 20.83 -9.36
C ARG A 82 -7.12 20.56 -10.84
N ILE A 83 -6.04 19.86 -11.14
CA ILE A 83 -5.65 19.54 -12.53
C ILE A 83 -6.58 18.48 -13.12
N MET A 84 -6.86 17.42 -12.37
CA MET A 84 -7.57 16.23 -12.86
C MET A 84 -9.08 16.27 -12.67
N CYS A 85 -9.63 17.06 -11.74
CA CYS A 85 -11.06 16.98 -11.42
C CYS A 85 -11.79 18.32 -11.53
N SER A 86 -11.08 19.42 -11.77
CA SER A 86 -11.71 20.74 -11.83
C SER A 86 -12.49 20.96 -13.12
N LYS A 87 -13.59 21.70 -13.02
CA LYS A 87 -14.35 22.21 -14.17
C LYS A 87 -13.55 23.21 -15.02
N ASN A 88 -12.43 23.72 -14.53
CA ASN A 88 -11.56 24.64 -15.26
C ASN A 88 -10.58 23.92 -16.19
N CYS A 89 -10.35 22.62 -15.98
CA CYS A 89 -9.40 21.80 -16.74
C CYS A 89 -10.13 20.59 -17.33
N LYS A 90 -11.29 20.79 -17.98
CA LYS A 90 -12.13 19.68 -18.45
C LYS A 90 -11.42 18.80 -19.47
N THR A 91 -10.91 19.41 -20.53
CA THR A 91 -10.28 18.69 -21.65
C THR A 91 -8.91 18.19 -21.25
N GLU A 92 -8.06 19.08 -20.72
CA GLU A 92 -6.68 18.79 -20.34
C GLU A 92 -6.64 17.79 -19.18
N GLY A 93 -7.54 17.95 -18.20
CA GLY A 93 -7.69 17.02 -17.11
C GLY A 93 -8.12 15.64 -17.60
N LYS A 94 -9.03 15.56 -18.60
CA LYS A 94 -9.44 14.27 -19.17
C LYS A 94 -8.29 13.60 -19.90
N ILE A 95 -7.57 14.34 -20.75
CA ILE A 95 -6.38 13.85 -21.44
C ILE A 95 -5.38 13.28 -20.43
N LEU A 96 -5.07 14.03 -19.36
CA LEU A 96 -4.15 13.55 -18.33
C LEU A 96 -4.62 12.25 -17.67
N ARG A 97 -5.93 12.08 -17.44
CA ARG A 97 -6.48 10.85 -16.86
C ARG A 97 -6.40 9.67 -17.82
N GLU A 98 -6.62 9.88 -19.11
CA GLU A 98 -6.43 8.87 -20.14
C GLU A 98 -4.97 8.43 -20.28
N GLU A 99 -4.03 9.38 -20.25
CA GLU A 99 -2.59 9.08 -20.28
C GLU A 99 -2.18 8.30 -19.03
N ILE A 100 -2.59 8.75 -17.83
CA ILE A 100 -2.33 8.02 -16.58
C ILE A 100 -2.91 6.60 -16.63
N ARG A 101 -4.13 6.44 -17.17
CA ARG A 101 -4.75 5.12 -17.36
C ARG A 101 -3.91 4.25 -18.29
N SER A 102 -3.49 4.78 -19.44
CA SER A 102 -2.66 4.05 -20.40
C SER A 102 -1.31 3.65 -19.82
N ASP A 103 -0.61 4.58 -19.17
CA ASP A 103 0.69 4.33 -18.52
C ASP A 103 0.56 3.31 -17.39
N MET A 104 -0.51 3.41 -16.58
CA MET A 104 -0.79 2.48 -15.49
C MET A 104 -1.07 1.08 -16.00
N ILE A 105 -1.92 0.95 -17.04
CA ILE A 105 -2.17 -0.32 -17.70
C ILE A 105 -0.84 -0.85 -18.21
N ASP A 106 -0.10 -0.10 -19.02
CA ASP A 106 1.17 -0.55 -19.59
C ASP A 106 2.20 -0.98 -18.54
N MET A 107 2.24 -0.28 -17.39
CA MET A 107 3.08 -0.64 -16.24
C MET A 107 2.67 -1.98 -15.62
N PHE A 108 1.38 -2.31 -15.55
CA PHE A 108 0.87 -3.50 -14.85
C PHE A 108 0.39 -4.64 -15.74
N THR A 109 0.20 -4.44 -17.04
CA THR A 109 -0.22 -5.47 -18.01
C THR A 109 0.89 -5.96 -18.92
N ARG A 110 1.77 -5.05 -19.40
CA ARG A 110 2.75 -5.38 -20.45
C ARG A 110 4.02 -6.05 -19.95
N ASN A 111 3.92 -6.77 -18.84
CA ASN A 111 4.97 -7.69 -18.38
C ASN A 111 4.94 -9.04 -19.11
N LEU A 112 3.94 -9.32 -19.96
CA LEU A 112 3.77 -10.66 -20.52
C LEU A 112 4.43 -10.93 -21.86
N LEU A 113 5.08 -9.95 -22.51
CA LEU A 113 5.63 -10.24 -23.86
C LEU A 113 7.10 -9.94 -24.13
N LYS A 114 7.80 -8.92 -23.61
CA LYS A 114 9.22 -8.73 -24.02
C LYS A 114 10.25 -8.16 -23.04
N LYS A 115 9.91 -7.41 -21.99
CA LYS A 115 10.91 -6.90 -21.03
C LYS A 115 10.24 -6.64 -19.69
N SER A 116 10.73 -7.24 -18.61
CA SER A 116 10.41 -6.69 -17.29
C SER A 116 10.88 -5.23 -17.27
N TYR A 117 10.02 -4.28 -16.92
CA TYR A 117 10.50 -2.92 -16.60
C TYR A 117 11.63 -3.05 -15.59
N HIS A 118 12.83 -2.57 -15.90
CA HIS A 118 13.90 -2.58 -14.91
C HIS A 118 13.42 -1.75 -13.71
N PRO A 119 13.45 -2.25 -12.46
CA PRO A 119 12.84 -1.59 -11.31
C PRO A 119 13.27 -0.13 -11.11
N PHE A 120 14.49 0.20 -11.56
CA PHE A 120 15.03 1.55 -11.64
C PHE A 120 14.06 2.58 -12.28
N PHE A 121 13.29 2.19 -13.30
CA PHE A 121 12.34 3.11 -13.95
C PHE A 121 11.14 3.46 -13.06
N LEU A 122 10.86 2.66 -12.03
CA LEU A 122 9.81 2.89 -11.05
C LEU A 122 10.33 3.48 -9.73
N GLU A 123 11.62 3.80 -9.65
CA GLU A 123 12.24 4.32 -8.42
C GLU A 123 11.53 5.59 -7.93
N ALA A 124 11.32 6.57 -8.82
CA ALA A 124 10.62 7.81 -8.47
C ALA A 124 9.15 7.56 -8.07
N PHE A 125 8.48 6.65 -8.78
CA PHE A 125 7.09 6.28 -8.50
C PHE A 125 6.92 5.59 -7.14
N THR A 126 7.86 4.72 -6.79
CA THR A 126 7.84 3.92 -5.54
C THR A 126 8.48 4.64 -4.36
N SER A 127 9.14 5.77 -4.57
CA SER A 127 9.74 6.57 -3.51
C SER A 127 8.69 7.22 -2.62
N CYS A 128 9.06 7.43 -1.35
CA CYS A 128 8.20 8.04 -0.35
C CYS A 128 8.93 9.11 0.44
N ARG A 129 8.18 10.10 0.92
CA ARG A 129 8.63 11.00 1.99
C ARG A 129 8.33 10.33 3.33
N LEU A 130 9.35 10.09 4.14
CA LEU A 130 9.23 9.46 5.44
C LEU A 130 9.00 10.50 6.52
N ILE A 131 7.95 10.33 7.31
CA ILE A 131 7.64 11.18 8.46
C ILE A 131 7.57 10.35 9.74
N PRO A 132 8.21 10.80 10.84
CA PRO A 132 8.06 10.19 12.15
C PRO A 132 6.84 10.77 12.87
N LEU A 133 5.85 9.94 13.16
CA LEU A 133 4.72 10.29 14.01
C LEU A 133 4.93 9.77 15.43
N ASP A 134 4.40 10.49 16.41
CA ASP A 134 4.35 10.05 17.80
C ASP A 134 3.37 8.87 17.94
N LYS A 135 3.87 7.75 18.48
CA LYS A 135 3.07 6.56 18.79
C LYS A 135 2.66 6.51 20.27
N ASN A 136 3.29 7.30 21.14
CA ASN A 136 3.11 7.35 22.59
C ASN A 136 2.88 5.97 23.28
N PRO A 137 3.94 5.23 23.66
CA PRO A 137 5.36 5.51 23.43
C PRO A 137 5.87 5.01 22.06
N GLY A 138 6.94 5.65 21.58
CA GLY A 138 7.69 5.23 20.40
C GLY A 138 7.32 5.98 19.12
N ILE A 139 7.82 5.47 18.00
CA ILE A 139 7.72 6.13 16.68
C ILE A 139 6.82 5.30 15.77
N ARG A 140 5.86 5.98 15.14
CA ARG A 140 5.08 5.46 14.01
C ARG A 140 5.61 6.09 12.74
N GLN A 141 6.36 5.33 11.97
CA GLN A 141 6.83 5.75 10.66
C GLN A 141 5.69 5.77 9.65
N MET A 142 5.61 6.81 8.83
CA MET A 142 4.66 6.89 7.70
C MET A 142 5.41 7.24 6.43
N GLY A 143 5.23 6.42 5.39
CA GLY A 143 5.75 6.70 4.06
C GLY A 143 4.67 7.38 3.22
N VAL A 144 4.84 8.68 2.99
CA VAL A 144 3.98 9.46 2.11
C VAL A 144 4.49 9.30 0.68
N GLY A 145 3.95 8.31 -0.04
CA GLY A 145 4.27 8.06 -1.45
C GLY A 145 3.76 9.18 -2.37
N GLU A 146 4.17 9.15 -3.64
CA GLU A 146 3.64 10.10 -4.64
C GLU A 146 2.10 10.10 -4.70
N VAL A 147 1.51 11.27 -4.90
CA VAL A 147 0.04 11.36 -5.04
C VAL A 147 -0.42 10.52 -6.23
N LEU A 148 0.33 10.55 -7.34
CA LEU A 148 0.05 9.72 -8.52
C LEU A 148 0.03 8.23 -8.16
N ARG A 149 1.03 7.74 -7.41
CA ARG A 149 1.05 6.36 -6.90
C ARG A 149 -0.18 6.05 -6.06
N ARG A 150 -0.60 6.97 -5.19
CA ARG A 150 -1.81 6.76 -4.37
C ARG A 150 -3.10 6.76 -5.19
N ILE A 151 -3.18 7.55 -6.27
CA ILE A 151 -4.32 7.52 -7.20
C ILE A 151 -4.37 6.16 -7.88
N VAL A 152 -3.24 5.74 -8.46
CA VAL A 152 -3.07 4.45 -9.13
C VAL A 152 -3.41 3.28 -8.19
N GLY A 153 -2.85 3.26 -6.98
CA GLY A 153 -3.12 2.20 -6.01
C GLY A 153 -4.59 2.15 -5.58
N LYS A 154 -5.26 3.31 -5.42
CA LYS A 154 -6.70 3.34 -5.16
C LYS A 154 -7.53 2.85 -6.34
N THR A 155 -7.10 3.15 -7.57
CA THR A 155 -7.79 2.66 -8.77
C THR A 155 -7.68 1.15 -8.85
N VAL A 156 -6.46 0.60 -8.70
CA VAL A 156 -6.22 -0.84 -8.71
C VAL A 156 -6.95 -1.56 -7.58
N GLY A 157 -6.88 -1.04 -6.34
CA GLY A 157 -7.59 -1.64 -5.20
C GLY A 157 -9.11 -1.57 -5.31
N GLY A 158 -9.64 -0.49 -5.90
CA GLY A 158 -11.06 -0.38 -6.19
C GLY A 158 -11.52 -1.30 -7.32
N PHE A 159 -10.66 -1.53 -8.32
CA PHE A 159 -10.90 -2.43 -9.44
C PHE A 159 -10.86 -3.90 -9.02
N LEU A 160 -9.83 -4.30 -8.27
CA LEU A 160 -9.60 -5.68 -7.81
C LEU A 160 -10.25 -5.99 -6.45
N LYS A 161 -11.24 -5.19 -6.04
CA LYS A 161 -11.76 -5.24 -4.67
C LYS A 161 -12.33 -6.62 -4.35
N GLU A 162 -13.06 -7.21 -5.28
CA GLU A 162 -13.75 -8.48 -5.05
C GLU A 162 -12.75 -9.64 -5.05
N GLU A 163 -11.77 -9.62 -5.95
CA GLU A 163 -10.67 -10.60 -6.04
C GLU A 163 -9.81 -10.58 -4.77
N ILE A 164 -9.46 -9.38 -4.27
CA ILE A 164 -8.72 -9.21 -3.01
C ILE A 164 -9.54 -9.77 -1.84
N ARG A 165 -10.85 -9.45 -1.80
CA ARG A 165 -11.75 -9.93 -0.75
C ARG A 165 -11.87 -11.45 -0.77
N GLU A 166 -12.03 -12.05 -1.95
CA GLU A 166 -12.12 -13.49 -2.13
C GLU A 166 -10.83 -14.20 -1.72
N ALA A 167 -9.67 -13.67 -2.12
CA ALA A 167 -8.36 -14.19 -1.73
C ALA A 167 -8.11 -14.17 -0.21
N ALA A 168 -8.67 -13.17 0.48
CA ALA A 168 -8.52 -12.97 1.92
C ALA A 168 -9.57 -13.75 2.75
N SER A 169 -10.68 -14.15 2.12
CA SER A 169 -11.79 -14.83 2.78
C SER A 169 -11.48 -16.28 3.13
N PRO A 170 -12.13 -16.85 4.17
CA PRO A 170 -13.03 -16.20 5.13
C PRO A 170 -12.30 -15.66 6.38
N LEU A 171 -10.99 -15.93 6.51
CA LEU A 171 -10.26 -15.72 7.77
C LEU A 171 -9.80 -14.27 7.98
N HIS A 172 -9.52 -13.54 6.91
CA HIS A 172 -9.03 -12.17 7.01
C HIS A 172 -10.19 -11.17 6.90
N VAL A 173 -10.77 -10.81 8.04
CA VAL A 173 -11.92 -9.89 8.11
C VAL A 173 -11.61 -8.43 7.77
N CYS A 174 -10.33 -8.05 7.72
CA CYS A 174 -9.88 -6.68 7.46
C CYS A 174 -9.74 -6.33 5.96
N ALA A 175 -10.03 -7.26 5.03
CA ALA A 175 -9.91 -7.06 3.58
C ALA A 175 -11.19 -6.47 2.95
N GLY A 176 -11.73 -5.41 3.55
CA GLY A 176 -12.90 -4.71 3.01
C GLY A 176 -14.26 -5.40 3.20
N HIS A 177 -14.38 -6.33 4.15
CA HIS A 177 -15.64 -6.96 4.52
C HIS A 177 -16.58 -6.02 5.28
N ASN A 178 -17.86 -6.01 4.90
CA ASN A 178 -18.89 -5.32 5.69
C ASN A 178 -18.97 -5.94 7.09
N ALA A 179 -18.95 -5.10 8.12
CA ALA A 179 -18.97 -5.52 9.52
C ALA A 179 -17.86 -6.52 9.92
N GLY A 180 -16.69 -6.49 9.25
CA GLY A 180 -15.61 -7.45 9.51
C GLY A 180 -15.15 -7.55 10.98
N ALA A 181 -15.06 -6.41 11.68
CA ALA A 181 -14.70 -6.41 13.11
C ALA A 181 -15.76 -7.10 13.99
N GLU A 182 -17.04 -6.85 13.72
CA GLU A 182 -18.16 -7.49 14.42
C GLU A 182 -18.19 -9.00 14.11
N ALA A 183 -18.02 -9.38 12.85
CA ALA A 183 -17.94 -10.77 12.43
C ALA A 183 -16.80 -11.53 13.13
N ALA A 184 -15.61 -10.91 13.25
CA ALA A 184 -14.50 -11.51 13.99
C ALA A 184 -14.79 -11.69 15.48
N ILE A 185 -15.42 -10.70 16.13
CA ILE A 185 -15.79 -10.81 17.55
C ILE A 185 -16.79 -11.96 17.74
N HIS A 186 -17.83 -12.04 16.91
CA HIS A 186 -18.81 -13.12 16.99
C HIS A 186 -18.22 -14.50 16.70
N ALA A 187 -17.37 -14.62 15.67
CA ALA A 187 -16.70 -15.87 15.35
C ALA A 187 -15.80 -16.33 16.49
N MET A 188 -15.00 -15.43 17.08
CA MET A 188 -14.14 -15.75 18.22
C MET A 188 -14.94 -16.13 19.47
N SER A 189 -16.07 -15.47 19.72
CA SER A 189 -16.97 -15.82 20.83
C SER A 189 -17.56 -17.22 20.66
N GLN A 190 -18.00 -17.56 19.45
CA GLN A 190 -18.55 -18.89 19.16
C GLN A 190 -17.49 -19.98 19.34
N VAL A 191 -16.30 -19.81 18.76
CA VAL A 191 -15.18 -20.76 18.89
C VAL A 191 -14.77 -20.94 20.35
N PHE A 192 -14.81 -19.88 21.15
CA PHE A 192 -14.49 -19.94 22.58
C PHE A 192 -15.52 -20.73 23.40
N GLU A 193 -16.78 -20.78 22.97
CA GLU A 193 -17.85 -21.55 23.62
C GLU A 193 -17.87 -23.03 23.21
N GLU A 194 -17.11 -23.43 22.19
CA GLU A 194 -17.06 -24.82 21.71
C GLU A 194 -16.42 -25.76 22.75
N GLU A 195 -17.02 -26.95 22.88
CA GLU A 195 -16.51 -28.00 23.77
C GLU A 195 -15.15 -28.49 23.23
N GLY A 196 -14.07 -28.20 23.98
CA GLY A 196 -12.69 -28.49 23.59
C GLY A 196 -11.83 -27.26 23.32
N THR A 197 -12.38 -26.05 23.38
CA THR A 197 -11.58 -24.82 23.35
C THR A 197 -11.16 -24.43 24.77
N ASP A 198 -9.87 -24.57 25.07
CA ASP A 198 -9.32 -24.27 26.41
C ASP A 198 -8.99 -22.77 26.63
N GLY A 199 -8.89 -21.98 25.56
CA GLY A 199 -8.45 -20.59 25.66
C GLY A 199 -8.28 -19.86 24.33
N ILE A 200 -7.90 -18.58 24.41
CA ILE A 200 -7.62 -17.72 23.25
C ILE A 200 -6.14 -17.33 23.27
N LEU A 201 -5.44 -17.55 22.15
CA LEU A 201 -4.07 -17.08 21.95
C LEU A 201 -4.06 -15.77 21.16
N LEU A 202 -3.55 -14.71 21.78
CA LEU A 202 -3.38 -13.40 21.13
C LEU A 202 -1.95 -13.27 20.61
N ILE A 203 -1.82 -13.03 19.30
CA ILE A 203 -0.53 -12.86 18.62
C ILE A 203 -0.50 -11.45 17.99
N ASP A 204 0.52 -10.67 18.31
CA ASP A 204 0.77 -9.37 17.70
C ASP A 204 2.11 -9.37 16.95
N ALA A 205 2.08 -8.97 15.68
CA ALA A 205 3.26 -8.91 14.85
C ALA A 205 4.03 -7.61 15.10
N SER A 206 5.27 -7.74 15.58
CA SER A 206 6.15 -6.59 15.78
C SER A 206 6.50 -5.94 14.44
N ASN A 207 6.21 -4.65 14.30
CA ASN A 207 6.55 -3.87 13.09
C ASN A 207 6.02 -4.51 11.79
N ALA A 208 4.79 -5.04 11.83
CA ALA A 208 4.18 -5.86 10.77
C ALA A 208 4.37 -5.31 9.34
N PHE A 209 4.12 -4.02 9.13
CA PHE A 209 4.27 -3.37 7.82
C PHE A 209 5.70 -3.42 7.25
N LYS A 210 6.73 -3.65 8.06
CA LYS A 210 8.13 -3.58 7.66
C LYS A 210 8.90 -4.89 7.82
N GLN A 211 8.28 -5.93 8.39
CA GLN A 211 8.91 -7.24 8.58
C GLN A 211 8.42 -8.31 7.61
N MET A 212 7.43 -8.03 6.78
CA MET A 212 6.98 -8.99 5.75
C MET A 212 8.07 -9.16 4.68
N ASN A 213 8.51 -10.40 4.47
CA ASN A 213 9.53 -10.74 3.47
C ASN A 213 8.99 -10.50 2.05
N ARG A 214 9.56 -9.55 1.31
CA ARG A 214 9.04 -9.17 -0.01
C ARG A 214 9.20 -10.25 -1.08
N SER A 215 10.21 -11.09 -0.98
CA SER A 215 10.41 -12.20 -1.92
C SER A 215 9.37 -13.29 -1.70
N ALA A 216 9.11 -13.65 -0.44
CA ALA A 216 8.05 -14.59 -0.08
C ALA A 216 6.67 -14.03 -0.43
N ASP A 217 6.41 -12.75 -0.16
CA ASP A 217 5.15 -12.07 -0.53
C ASP A 217 4.95 -12.04 -2.05
N SER A 218 5.98 -11.66 -2.81
CA SER A 218 5.94 -11.65 -4.29
C SER A 218 5.68 -13.04 -4.88
N HIS A 219 6.12 -14.10 -4.22
CA HIS A 219 5.83 -15.47 -4.60
C HIS A 219 4.39 -15.85 -4.23
N SER A 220 4.02 -15.66 -2.97
CA SER A 220 2.71 -16.04 -2.41
C SER A 220 1.55 -15.32 -3.09
N ILE A 221 1.70 -14.04 -3.44
CA ILE A 221 0.64 -13.26 -4.10
C ILE A 221 0.26 -13.82 -5.49
N GLN A 222 1.20 -14.46 -6.19
CA GLN A 222 0.92 -15.11 -7.48
C GLN A 222 0.00 -16.33 -7.34
N ILE A 223 -0.07 -16.90 -6.13
CA ILE A 223 -0.89 -18.07 -5.81
C ILE A 223 -2.22 -17.61 -5.18
N THR A 224 -2.18 -16.62 -4.28
CA THR A 224 -3.38 -16.20 -3.53
C THR A 224 -4.25 -15.17 -4.27
N CYS A 225 -3.65 -14.25 -5.02
CA CYS A 225 -4.37 -13.19 -5.74
C CYS A 225 -3.58 -12.78 -6.98
N LYS A 226 -3.61 -13.64 -8.01
CA LYS A 226 -2.82 -13.49 -9.24
C LYS A 226 -3.07 -12.14 -9.94
N GLU A 227 -4.30 -11.63 -9.92
CA GLU A 227 -4.68 -10.36 -10.53
C GLU A 227 -3.91 -9.19 -9.92
N MET A 228 -3.58 -9.28 -8.62
CA MET A 228 -2.83 -8.27 -7.87
C MET A 228 -1.31 -8.46 -7.95
N ALA A 229 -0.84 -9.65 -8.34
CA ALA A 229 0.58 -10.00 -8.31
C ALA A 229 1.45 -9.04 -9.12
N LEU A 230 0.99 -8.62 -10.31
CA LEU A 230 1.75 -7.70 -11.17
C LEU A 230 1.94 -6.32 -10.51
N TYR A 231 0.91 -5.81 -9.83
CA TYR A 231 1.01 -4.57 -9.06
C TYR A 231 2.03 -4.70 -7.93
N VAL A 232 1.90 -5.73 -7.10
CA VAL A 232 2.75 -5.95 -5.93
C VAL A 232 4.21 -6.18 -6.34
N ILE A 233 4.45 -7.05 -7.32
CA ILE A 233 5.80 -7.32 -7.82
C ILE A 233 6.45 -6.05 -8.36
N ASN A 234 5.74 -5.26 -9.17
CA ASN A 234 6.33 -4.05 -9.75
C ASN A 234 6.58 -2.95 -8.71
N THR A 235 5.80 -2.88 -7.63
CA THR A 235 5.92 -1.83 -6.62
C THR A 235 6.78 -2.22 -5.40
N CYS A 236 6.94 -3.52 -5.12
CA CYS A 236 7.59 -4.01 -3.91
C CYS A 236 8.91 -4.76 -4.18
N ARG A 237 9.13 -5.39 -5.35
CA ARG A 237 10.30 -6.28 -5.57
C ARG A 237 11.68 -5.62 -5.47
N SER A 238 11.74 -4.29 -5.42
CA SER A 238 12.99 -3.55 -5.25
C SER A 238 12.90 -2.57 -4.10
N PRO A 239 14.02 -2.27 -3.42
CA PRO A 239 14.03 -1.33 -2.33
C PRO A 239 13.48 0.02 -2.76
N SER A 240 12.57 0.58 -1.94
CA SER A 240 12.02 1.91 -2.17
C SER A 240 12.81 2.93 -1.36
N ARG A 241 13.07 4.10 -1.96
CA ARG A 241 13.78 5.20 -1.31
C ARG A 241 12.84 5.98 -0.41
N LEU A 242 13.24 6.17 0.85
CA LEU A 242 12.48 6.89 1.86
C LEU A 242 13.24 8.15 2.26
N PHE A 243 12.75 9.30 1.77
CA PHE A 243 13.39 10.60 2.01
C PHE A 243 12.90 11.23 3.31
N ILE A 244 13.84 11.58 4.19
CA ILE A 244 13.56 12.30 5.43
C ILE A 244 13.94 13.77 5.22
N CYS A 245 12.97 14.69 5.27
CA CYS A 245 13.24 16.11 5.08
C CYS A 245 14.23 16.64 6.12
N GLY A 246 15.47 16.93 5.71
CA GLY A 246 16.54 17.36 6.62
C GLY A 246 17.23 16.22 7.40
N GLY A 247 16.86 14.96 7.16
CA GLY A 247 17.37 13.78 7.89
C GLY A 247 18.01 12.70 7.01
N GLY A 248 18.20 12.97 5.72
CA GLY A 248 18.83 12.02 4.78
C GLY A 248 17.82 11.04 4.17
N GLU A 249 18.26 9.80 3.99
CA GLU A 249 17.51 8.77 3.26
C GLU A 249 17.66 7.40 3.91
N ILE A 250 16.59 6.60 3.87
CA ILE A 250 16.55 5.19 4.28
C ILE A 250 16.03 4.35 3.12
N LEU A 251 16.53 3.12 2.95
CA LEU A 251 15.95 2.15 2.01
C LEU A 251 14.91 1.28 2.71
N SER A 252 13.70 1.19 2.16
CA SER A 252 12.72 0.18 2.57
C SER A 252 12.99 -1.09 1.77
N GLN A 253 13.71 -2.04 2.38
CA GLN A 253 14.03 -3.33 1.75
C GLN A 253 12.97 -4.40 2.02
N GLU A 254 12.33 -4.34 3.20
CA GLU A 254 11.25 -5.24 3.58
C GLU A 254 9.89 -4.54 3.76
N GLY A 255 8.87 -5.39 3.78
CA GLY A 255 7.47 -5.05 4.03
C GLY A 255 6.85 -4.07 3.03
N THR A 256 5.68 -3.57 3.37
CA THR A 256 4.95 -2.57 2.59
C THR A 256 5.13 -1.16 3.18
N THR A 257 4.67 -0.15 2.46
CA THR A 257 4.72 1.23 2.96
C THR A 257 3.47 1.55 3.76
N GLN A 258 3.63 1.82 5.06
CA GLN A 258 2.54 2.34 5.87
C GLN A 258 2.12 3.73 5.37
N GLY A 259 0.91 3.83 4.82
CA GLY A 259 0.40 5.01 4.10
C GLY A 259 0.15 4.79 2.61
N ASP A 260 0.58 3.64 2.05
CA ASP A 260 0.17 3.20 0.72
C ASP A 260 -1.28 2.67 0.75
N PRO A 261 -2.16 3.07 -0.19
CA PRO A 261 -3.53 2.58 -0.26
C PRO A 261 -3.69 1.07 -0.37
N LEU A 262 -2.69 0.37 -0.91
CA LEU A 262 -2.69 -1.08 -1.11
C LEU A 262 -1.86 -1.84 -0.08
N ALA A 263 -1.31 -1.16 0.93
CA ALA A 263 -0.71 -1.85 2.07
C ALA A 263 -1.77 -2.53 2.96
N MET A 264 -3.01 -2.04 2.94
CA MET A 264 -4.22 -2.61 3.56
C MET A 264 -5.42 -2.22 2.67
N PRO A 265 -5.65 -2.94 1.56
CA PRO A 265 -6.65 -2.60 0.54
C PRO A 265 -8.11 -2.72 1.00
#